data_AF-A0A1R2BCV9-F1
#
_entry.id   AF-A0A1R2BCV9-F1
#
_cell.length_a   1.000
_cell.length_b   1.000
_cell.length_c   1.000
_cell.angle_alpha   90.00
_cell.angle_beta   90.00
_cell.angle_gamma   90.00
#
_symmetry.space_group_name_H-M   'P 1'
#
loop_
_entity.id
_entity.type
_entity.pdbx_description
1 polymer ?
#
loop_
_entity_poly.entity_id
_entity_poly.type
_entity_poly.pdbx_seq_one_letter_code
_entity_poly.pdbx_strand_id
1 'polypeptide(L)'
;MDYKHLLDDDSNQNLISGAEIKAKAKNFVESEDVKKKASKIIDKVSEKADELGKKAKDLIKNEVDPDKMTVESLTLFYLALQLIPALVLMLLSGLPFFGFIFSWFLLIGVVIIVILYITLRFFKEKLENSSASFVIAVVLSICEGLVLSCLGSSLDTFIFCAEYCILIAAFAVAAIFADTLGNNYKAINGQRIGLIIFLTMFILILAFGNSESFIPLIPATLITAWYYAYMLGKAEEVVRDIKGDSNVKKAAFATLVLFKEKLEIEYVWIMYAYNFIKGLINKRKQQDDKAEPLIQETQDHKEKKHDESKEKKNDGKDKKEKHKE
;
A
#
# COMPACT_ATOMS: atom_id res chain seq x y z
N MET A 1 -64.56 34.48 -12.54
CA MET A 1 -65.99 34.20 -12.30
C MET A 1 -66.10 32.80 -11.75
N ASP A 2 -66.93 32.68 -10.73
CA ASP A 2 -66.96 31.64 -9.69
C ASP A 2 -67.94 30.51 -10.09
N TYR A 3 -67.55 29.26 -9.85
CA TYR A 3 -68.24 28.03 -10.30
C TYR A 3 -69.40 27.63 -9.38
N LYS A 4 -70.45 28.47 -9.29
CA LYS A 4 -71.53 28.29 -8.30
C LYS A 4 -72.91 27.89 -8.85
N HIS A 5 -73.04 27.55 -10.14
CA HIS A 5 -74.34 27.22 -10.76
C HIS A 5 -74.40 25.82 -11.42
N LEU A 6 -73.42 24.94 -11.22
CA LEU A 6 -73.45 23.60 -11.83
C LEU A 6 -73.76 22.47 -10.83
N LEU A 7 -74.32 22.80 -9.67
CA LEU A 7 -74.65 21.84 -8.61
C LEU A 7 -76.13 21.76 -8.24
N ASP A 8 -77.03 22.19 -9.13
CA ASP A 8 -78.46 21.92 -8.99
C ASP A 8 -79.02 21.49 -10.34
N ASP A 9 -78.96 20.18 -10.62
CA ASP A 9 -80.05 19.50 -11.32
C ASP A 9 -80.00 17.98 -11.04
N ASP A 10 -80.77 17.60 -10.04
CA ASP A 10 -81.18 16.23 -9.72
C ASP A 10 -82.13 15.73 -10.81
N SER A 11 -81.63 15.07 -11.88
CA SER A 11 -82.40 14.06 -12.63
C SER A 11 -81.58 13.36 -13.70
N ASN A 12 -80.75 12.38 -13.31
CA ASN A 12 -80.78 11.03 -13.91
C ASN A 12 -79.67 10.19 -13.30
N GLN A 13 -80.08 9.24 -12.48
CA GLN A 13 -79.29 8.07 -12.15
C GLN A 13 -78.85 7.36 -13.43
N ASN A 14 -77.57 7.46 -13.75
CA ASN A 14 -76.86 6.32 -14.31
C ASN A 14 -75.68 6.07 -13.37
N LEU A 15 -75.93 5.21 -12.38
CA LEU A 15 -74.89 4.48 -11.68
C LEU A 15 -74.10 3.69 -12.73
N ILE A 16 -73.12 4.34 -13.36
CA ILE A 16 -72.11 3.64 -14.15
C ILE A 16 -71.41 2.74 -13.14
N SER A 17 -71.77 1.46 -13.15
CA SER A 17 -71.25 0.52 -12.16
C SER A 17 -69.73 0.56 -12.20
N GLY A 18 -69.07 0.37 -11.05
CA GLY A 18 -67.60 0.27 -11.02
C GLY A 18 -67.03 -0.78 -11.99
N ALA A 19 -67.87 -1.74 -12.43
CA ALA A 19 -67.56 -2.70 -13.47
C ALA A 19 -67.56 -2.10 -14.90
N GLU A 20 -68.45 -1.16 -15.24
CA GLU A 20 -68.45 -0.47 -16.54
C GLU A 20 -67.29 0.52 -16.69
N ILE A 21 -66.91 1.21 -15.60
CA ILE A 21 -65.71 2.07 -15.59
C ILE A 21 -64.45 1.20 -15.74
N LYS A 22 -64.38 0.06 -15.03
CA LYS A 22 -63.28 -0.92 -15.21
C LYS A 22 -63.26 -1.53 -16.61
N ALA A 23 -64.41 -1.84 -17.20
CA ALA A 23 -64.50 -2.41 -18.55
C ALA A 23 -64.09 -1.39 -19.63
N LYS A 24 -64.53 -0.13 -19.51
CA LYS A 24 -64.10 0.97 -20.41
C LYS A 24 -62.61 1.29 -20.24
N ALA A 25 -62.08 1.31 -19.02
CA ALA A 25 -60.66 1.51 -18.77
C ALA A 25 -59.81 0.35 -19.33
N LYS A 26 -60.27 -0.90 -19.17
CA LYS A 26 -59.60 -2.08 -19.73
C LYS A 26 -59.60 -2.07 -21.26
N ASN A 27 -60.72 -1.73 -21.89
CA ASN A 27 -60.82 -1.59 -23.35
C ASN A 27 -59.99 -0.41 -23.90
N PHE A 28 -59.81 0.67 -23.14
CA PHE A 28 -58.98 1.81 -23.54
C PHE A 28 -57.48 1.48 -23.46
N VAL A 29 -57.05 0.76 -22.41
CA VAL A 29 -55.68 0.26 -22.22
C VAL A 29 -55.34 -0.88 -23.19
N GLU A 30 -56.32 -1.70 -23.57
CA GLU A 30 -56.15 -2.75 -24.58
C GLU A 30 -56.32 -2.27 -26.01
N SER A 31 -56.71 -1.00 -26.23
CA SER A 31 -56.87 -0.45 -27.58
C SER A 31 -55.53 -0.41 -28.32
N GLU A 32 -55.53 -0.91 -29.56
CA GLU A 32 -54.31 -1.00 -30.38
C GLU A 32 -53.59 0.35 -30.52
N ASP A 33 -54.33 1.45 -30.54
CA ASP A 33 -53.78 2.80 -30.69
C ASP A 33 -52.98 3.24 -29.47
N VAL A 34 -53.42 2.89 -28.25
CA VAL A 34 -52.70 3.20 -27.01
C VAL A 34 -51.45 2.32 -26.91
N LYS A 35 -51.53 1.04 -27.28
CA LYS A 35 -50.36 0.14 -27.34
C LYS A 35 -49.35 0.58 -28.41
N LYS A 36 -49.79 1.00 -29.60
CA LYS A 36 -48.91 1.54 -30.66
C LYS A 36 -48.24 2.85 -30.24
N LYS A 37 -48.96 3.76 -29.55
CA LYS A 37 -48.38 4.98 -29.00
C LYS A 37 -47.37 4.69 -27.88
N ALA A 38 -47.69 3.77 -26.97
CA ALA A 38 -46.79 3.33 -25.91
C ALA A 38 -45.54 2.65 -26.47
N SER A 39 -45.66 1.75 -27.44
CA SER A 39 -44.54 1.13 -28.16
C SER A 39 -43.67 2.19 -28.81
N LYS A 40 -44.24 3.13 -29.59
CA LYS A 40 -43.45 4.21 -30.21
C LYS A 40 -42.72 5.11 -29.20
N ILE A 41 -43.27 5.28 -28.00
CA ILE A 41 -42.61 6.05 -26.94
C ILE A 41 -41.48 5.20 -26.33
N ILE A 42 -41.72 3.92 -26.07
CA ILE A 42 -40.71 2.97 -25.54
C ILE A 42 -39.56 2.82 -26.54
N ASP A 43 -39.85 2.66 -27.83
CA ASP A 43 -38.87 2.54 -28.91
C ASP A 43 -38.03 3.81 -29.01
N LYS A 44 -38.65 5.01 -28.94
CA LYS A 44 -37.93 6.29 -28.92
C LYS A 44 -37.07 6.49 -27.65
N VAL A 45 -37.52 5.98 -26.52
CA VAL A 45 -36.75 6.04 -25.26
C VAL A 45 -35.59 5.05 -25.30
N SER A 46 -35.79 3.85 -25.85
CA SER A 46 -34.74 2.85 -26.06
C SER A 46 -33.68 3.37 -27.04
N GLU A 47 -34.10 3.96 -28.16
CA GLU A 47 -33.20 4.52 -29.17
C GLU A 47 -32.36 5.68 -28.59
N LYS A 48 -32.96 6.55 -27.78
CA LYS A 48 -32.22 7.59 -27.03
C LYS A 48 -31.29 7.04 -25.96
N ALA A 49 -31.67 5.96 -25.28
CA ALA A 49 -30.83 5.31 -24.27
C ALA A 49 -29.60 4.65 -24.92
N ASP A 50 -29.77 4.02 -26.09
CA ASP A 50 -28.68 3.44 -26.87
C ASP A 50 -27.76 4.53 -27.47
N GLU A 51 -28.31 5.66 -27.90
CA GLU A 51 -27.53 6.82 -28.37
C GLU A 51 -26.71 7.44 -27.23
N LEU A 52 -27.30 7.58 -26.04
CA LEU A 52 -26.62 8.06 -24.84
C LEU A 52 -25.57 7.06 -24.35
N GLY A 53 -25.86 5.76 -24.41
CA GLY A 53 -24.91 4.70 -24.08
C GLY A 53 -23.70 4.69 -25.03
N LYS A 54 -23.92 4.89 -26.34
CA LYS A 54 -22.84 5.05 -27.32
C LYS A 54 -22.04 6.33 -27.08
N LYS A 55 -22.70 7.48 -26.86
CA LYS A 55 -22.00 8.74 -26.54
C LYS A 55 -21.18 8.66 -25.26
N ALA A 56 -21.70 8.03 -24.20
CA ALA A 56 -20.97 7.83 -22.96
C ALA A 56 -19.77 6.90 -23.16
N LYS A 57 -19.94 5.82 -23.93
CA LYS A 57 -18.86 4.89 -24.27
C LYS A 57 -17.78 5.56 -25.13
N ASP A 58 -18.16 6.41 -26.07
CA ASP A 58 -17.24 7.18 -26.90
C ASP A 58 -16.56 8.32 -26.14
N LEU A 59 -17.22 8.95 -25.17
CA LEU A 59 -16.59 9.92 -24.26
C LEU A 59 -15.53 9.24 -23.39
N ILE A 60 -15.86 8.11 -22.76
CA ILE A 60 -14.91 7.33 -21.94
C ILE A 60 -13.72 6.84 -22.80
N LYS A 61 -13.98 6.41 -24.04
CA LYS A 61 -12.94 5.91 -24.95
C LYS A 61 -12.05 7.02 -25.52
N ASN A 62 -12.52 8.26 -25.59
CA ASN A 62 -11.76 9.41 -26.09
C ASN A 62 -11.09 10.24 -24.98
N GLU A 63 -11.58 10.19 -23.74
CA GLU A 63 -10.98 10.88 -22.58
C GLU A 63 -9.88 10.07 -21.89
N VAL A 64 -9.96 8.73 -21.88
CA VAL A 64 -8.89 7.87 -21.33
C VAL A 64 -7.97 7.39 -22.45
N ASP A 65 -7.39 8.35 -23.18
CA ASP A 65 -6.26 8.07 -24.06
C ASP A 65 -4.98 8.30 -23.25
N PRO A 66 -4.31 7.25 -22.76
CA PRO A 66 -3.13 7.40 -21.92
C PRO A 66 -1.97 8.09 -22.67
N ASP A 67 -1.95 8.10 -24.00
CA ASP A 67 -0.94 8.87 -24.74
C ASP A 67 -1.18 10.39 -24.68
N LYS A 68 -2.37 10.86 -24.23
CA LYS A 68 -2.62 12.28 -23.94
C LYS A 68 -2.07 12.73 -22.58
N MET A 69 -1.87 11.81 -21.65
CA MET A 69 -1.28 12.11 -20.35
C MET A 69 0.22 12.41 -20.51
N THR A 70 0.76 13.26 -19.63
CA THR A 70 2.19 13.50 -19.59
C THR A 70 2.96 12.25 -19.15
N VAL A 71 4.17 12.06 -19.67
CA VAL A 71 5.05 10.94 -19.28
C VAL A 71 5.28 10.95 -17.76
N GLU A 72 5.41 12.13 -17.17
CA GLU A 72 5.60 12.29 -15.73
C GLU A 72 4.36 11.85 -14.95
N SER A 73 3.16 12.30 -15.33
CA SER A 73 1.90 11.85 -14.73
C SER A 73 1.76 10.32 -14.78
N LEU A 74 1.96 9.72 -15.95
CA LEU A 74 1.90 8.26 -16.12
C LEU A 74 2.94 7.53 -15.29
N THR A 75 4.16 8.07 -15.18
CA THR A 75 5.23 7.47 -14.38
C THR A 75 4.85 7.47 -12.90
N LEU A 76 4.36 8.60 -12.38
CA LEU A 76 3.90 8.71 -10.99
C LEU A 76 2.69 7.81 -10.72
N PHE A 77 1.78 7.68 -11.68
CA PHE A 77 0.64 6.78 -11.59
C PHE A 77 1.07 5.31 -11.54
N TYR A 78 2.02 4.91 -12.39
CA TYR A 78 2.59 3.56 -12.35
C TYR A 78 3.38 3.29 -11.08
N LEU A 79 4.08 4.28 -10.54
CA LEU A 79 4.71 4.19 -9.21
C LEU A 79 3.69 3.99 -8.09
N ALA A 80 2.47 4.53 -8.22
CA ALA A 80 1.39 4.26 -7.27
C ALA A 80 0.83 2.84 -7.47
N LEU A 81 0.56 2.44 -8.71
CA LEU A 81 -0.02 1.12 -9.02
C LEU A 81 0.90 -0.04 -8.62
N GLN A 82 2.22 0.09 -8.78
CA GLN A 82 3.17 -0.94 -8.37
C GLN A 82 3.20 -1.19 -6.85
N LEU A 83 2.72 -0.25 -6.02
CA LEU A 83 2.68 -0.45 -4.56
C LEU A 83 1.45 -1.28 -4.15
N ILE A 84 0.43 -1.37 -5.00
CA ILE A 84 -0.82 -2.09 -4.70
C ILE A 84 -0.57 -3.60 -4.56
N PRO A 85 0.10 -4.31 -5.48
CA PRO A 85 0.37 -5.73 -5.29
C PRO A 85 1.19 -6.01 -4.03
N ALA A 86 2.16 -5.15 -3.71
CA ALA A 86 2.94 -5.26 -2.48
C ALA A 86 2.05 -5.13 -1.24
N LEU A 87 1.17 -4.12 -1.21
CA LEU A 87 0.19 -3.94 -0.13
C LEU A 87 -0.73 -5.16 0.04
N VAL A 88 -1.25 -5.69 -1.07
CA VAL A 88 -2.13 -6.88 -1.04
C VAL A 88 -1.39 -8.09 -0.48
N LEU A 89 -0.14 -8.33 -0.91
CA LEU A 89 0.66 -9.45 -0.41
C LEU A 89 0.99 -9.30 1.09
N MET A 90 1.28 -8.08 1.55
CA MET A 90 1.50 -7.81 2.98
C MET A 90 0.25 -8.04 3.83
N LEU A 91 -0.94 -7.69 3.31
CA LEU A 91 -2.20 -8.00 4.01
C LEU A 91 -2.45 -9.52 4.08
N LEU A 92 -2.09 -10.26 3.04
CA LEU A 92 -2.22 -11.72 3.00
C LEU A 92 -1.19 -12.41 3.91
N SER A 93 -0.04 -11.79 4.18
CA SER A 93 1.00 -12.39 5.03
C SER A 93 0.63 -12.45 6.51
N GLY A 94 -0.33 -11.64 6.96
CA GLY A 94 -0.93 -11.74 8.29
C GLY A 94 -1.76 -13.02 8.51
N LEU A 95 -1.98 -13.83 7.48
CA LEU A 95 -2.71 -15.09 7.59
C LEU A 95 -1.75 -16.24 8.03
N PRO A 96 -2.12 -17.04 9.04
CA PRO A 96 -1.23 -18.00 9.71
C PRO A 96 -0.70 -19.14 8.80
N PHE A 97 -1.27 -19.32 7.61
CA PHE A 97 -0.90 -20.39 6.67
C PHE A 97 0.39 -20.10 5.87
N PHE A 98 0.85 -18.85 5.81
CA PHE A 98 1.84 -18.46 4.80
C PHE A 98 3.31 -18.44 5.27
N GLY A 99 3.61 -18.55 6.57
CA GLY A 99 4.97 -18.35 7.10
C GLY A 99 6.07 -19.24 6.51
N PHE A 100 5.81 -20.53 6.29
CA PHE A 100 6.81 -21.45 5.71
C PHE A 100 7.01 -21.24 4.21
N ILE A 101 5.90 -20.96 3.51
CA ILE A 101 5.85 -20.74 2.06
C ILE A 101 6.67 -19.50 1.68
N PHE A 102 6.61 -18.42 2.47
CA PHE A 102 7.30 -17.17 2.21
C PHE A 102 8.84 -17.25 2.19
N SER A 103 9.44 -18.14 2.99
CA SER A 103 10.91 -18.28 3.06
C SER A 103 11.54 -18.74 1.72
N TRP A 104 10.88 -19.65 1.00
CA TRP A 104 11.29 -20.08 -0.34
C TRP A 104 11.07 -19.00 -1.39
N PHE A 105 10.00 -18.22 -1.25
CA PHE A 105 9.71 -17.09 -2.12
C PHE A 105 10.70 -15.94 -1.98
N LEU A 106 11.33 -15.77 -0.81
CA LEU A 106 12.38 -14.78 -0.59
C LEU A 106 13.61 -15.08 -1.47
N LEU A 107 14.06 -16.34 -1.50
CA LEU A 107 15.17 -16.77 -2.37
C LEU A 107 14.86 -16.53 -3.85
N ILE A 108 13.63 -16.87 -4.27
CA ILE A 108 13.17 -16.67 -5.66
C ILE A 108 13.11 -15.17 -6.00
N GLY A 109 12.60 -14.34 -5.09
CA GLY A 109 12.54 -12.88 -5.26
C GLY A 109 13.92 -12.26 -5.45
N VAL A 110 14.91 -12.69 -4.66
CA VAL A 110 16.31 -12.22 -4.80
C VAL A 110 16.90 -12.62 -6.16
N VAL A 111 16.67 -13.85 -6.61
CA VAL A 111 17.14 -14.31 -7.94
C VAL A 111 16.52 -13.48 -9.06
N ILE A 112 15.22 -13.17 -8.98
CA ILE A 112 14.52 -12.35 -9.98
C ILE A 112 15.10 -10.93 -10.00
N ILE A 113 15.36 -10.33 -8.84
CA ILE A 113 16.00 -9.00 -8.74
C ILE A 113 17.38 -9.00 -9.44
N VAL A 114 18.21 -10.03 -9.22
CA VAL A 114 19.54 -10.14 -9.85
C VAL A 114 19.44 -10.29 -11.36
N ILE A 115 18.58 -11.17 -11.85
CA ILE A 115 18.33 -11.36 -13.29
C ILE A 115 17.90 -10.04 -13.93
N LEU A 116 17.12 -9.25 -13.21
CA LEU A 116 16.60 -7.99 -13.69
C LEU A 116 17.64 -6.88 -13.72
N TYR A 117 18.51 -6.83 -12.73
CA TYR A 117 19.65 -5.91 -12.70
C TYR A 117 20.59 -6.15 -13.91
N ILE A 118 20.82 -7.42 -14.22
CA ILE A 118 21.53 -7.86 -15.44
C ILE A 118 20.74 -7.42 -16.68
N THR A 119 19.44 -7.69 -16.74
CA THR A 119 18.60 -7.38 -17.89
C THR A 119 18.57 -5.87 -18.19
N LEU A 120 18.39 -5.02 -17.18
CA LEU A 120 18.42 -3.57 -17.31
C LEU A 120 19.79 -3.04 -17.74
N ARG A 121 20.87 -3.67 -17.29
CA ARG A 121 22.24 -3.27 -17.67
C ARG A 121 22.56 -3.61 -19.13
N PHE A 122 22.15 -4.79 -19.60
CA PHE A 122 22.53 -5.28 -20.92
C PHE A 122 21.50 -4.99 -22.03
N PHE A 123 20.23 -4.79 -21.70
CA PHE A 123 19.15 -4.62 -22.69
C PHE A 123 18.39 -3.29 -22.57
N LYS A 124 19.02 -2.26 -21.96
CA LYS A 124 18.43 -0.93 -21.73
C LYS A 124 17.71 -0.36 -22.96
N GLU A 125 18.42 -0.29 -24.09
CA GLU A 125 17.89 0.29 -25.35
C GLU A 125 16.71 -0.51 -25.93
N LYS A 126 16.71 -1.84 -25.77
CA LYS A 126 15.60 -2.69 -26.21
C LYS A 126 14.37 -2.54 -25.32
N LEU A 127 14.57 -2.28 -24.03
CA LEU A 127 13.49 -2.10 -23.06
C LEU A 127 12.82 -0.73 -23.17
N GLU A 128 13.57 0.33 -23.51
CA GLU A 128 13.07 1.70 -23.62
C GLU A 128 11.91 1.84 -24.63
N ASN A 129 11.90 1.02 -25.69
CA ASN A 129 10.87 1.04 -26.73
C ASN A 129 9.89 -0.15 -26.68
N SER A 130 9.96 -0.98 -25.63
CA SER A 130 9.19 -2.23 -25.51
C SER A 130 8.15 -2.16 -24.39
N SER A 131 7.00 -2.81 -24.62
CA SER A 131 5.98 -3.06 -23.59
C SER A 131 6.45 -4.06 -22.53
N ALA A 132 7.57 -4.76 -22.77
CA ALA A 132 8.18 -5.66 -21.80
C ALA A 132 8.48 -4.94 -20.47
N SER A 133 8.81 -3.64 -20.50
CA SER A 133 9.08 -2.84 -19.30
C SER A 133 7.91 -2.85 -18.32
N PHE A 134 6.67 -2.84 -18.81
CA PHE A 134 5.47 -2.90 -17.97
C PHE A 134 5.33 -4.27 -17.29
N VAL A 135 5.46 -5.35 -18.06
CA VAL A 135 5.38 -6.73 -17.52
C VAL A 135 6.46 -6.96 -16.45
N ILE A 136 7.67 -6.48 -16.72
CA ILE A 136 8.80 -6.57 -15.82
C ILE A 136 8.52 -5.79 -14.52
N ALA A 137 7.98 -4.56 -14.61
CA ALA A 137 7.62 -3.76 -13.44
C ALA A 137 6.53 -4.44 -12.56
N VAL A 138 5.55 -5.10 -13.18
CA VAL A 138 4.52 -5.87 -12.44
C VAL A 138 5.12 -7.07 -11.71
N VAL A 139 5.98 -7.85 -12.39
CA VAL A 139 6.66 -8.99 -11.78
C VAL A 139 7.52 -8.54 -10.59
N LEU A 140 8.22 -7.41 -10.75
CA LEU A 140 9.02 -6.80 -9.70
C LEU A 140 8.20 -6.37 -8.48
N SER A 141 7.07 -5.70 -8.71
CA SER A 141 6.13 -5.31 -7.66
C SER A 141 5.66 -6.51 -6.82
N ILE A 142 5.38 -7.65 -7.48
CA ILE A 142 5.04 -8.90 -6.79
C ILE A 142 6.23 -9.40 -5.97
N CYS A 143 7.44 -9.42 -6.55
CA CYS A 143 8.64 -9.88 -5.84
C CYS A 143 8.95 -9.02 -4.61
N GLU A 144 8.84 -7.70 -4.75
CA GLU A 144 9.00 -6.75 -3.64
C GLU A 144 7.95 -7.01 -2.56
N GLY A 145 6.68 -7.18 -2.94
CA GLY A 145 5.62 -7.57 -2.01
C GLY A 145 5.93 -8.85 -1.23
N LEU A 146 6.52 -9.86 -1.87
CA LEU A 146 6.95 -11.09 -1.20
C LEU A 146 8.09 -10.84 -0.20
N VAL A 147 9.09 -10.05 -0.57
CA VAL A 147 10.23 -9.70 0.32
C VAL A 147 9.74 -8.88 1.52
N LEU A 148 8.91 -7.86 1.27
CA LEU A 148 8.34 -7.02 2.32
C LEU A 148 7.39 -7.79 3.22
N SER A 149 6.64 -8.76 2.70
CA SER A 149 5.79 -9.64 3.50
C SER A 149 6.60 -10.46 4.51
N CYS A 150 7.81 -10.88 4.14
CA CYS A 150 8.73 -11.54 5.07
C CYS A 150 9.22 -10.59 6.16
N LEU A 151 9.57 -9.35 5.81
CA LEU A 151 10.02 -8.32 6.76
C LEU A 151 8.89 -7.84 7.68
N GLY A 152 7.68 -7.69 7.13
CA GLY A 152 6.48 -7.23 7.82
C GLY A 152 5.97 -8.20 8.88
N SER A 153 6.37 -9.48 8.84
CA SER A 153 6.12 -10.44 9.93
C SER A 153 6.89 -10.11 11.22
N SER A 154 7.96 -9.33 11.11
CA SER A 154 8.81 -8.89 12.24
C SER A 154 8.52 -7.46 12.70
N LEU A 155 7.64 -6.75 12.00
CA LEU A 155 7.24 -5.36 12.27
C LEU A 155 5.73 -5.31 12.50
N ASP A 156 5.22 -4.23 13.08
CA ASP A 156 3.77 -4.03 13.19
C ASP A 156 3.18 -3.85 11.78
N THR A 157 2.55 -4.92 11.27
CA THR A 157 1.99 -4.99 9.91
C THR A 157 0.98 -3.87 9.65
N PHE A 158 0.28 -3.39 10.69
CA PHE A 158 -0.69 -2.31 10.58
C PHE A 158 -0.01 -0.97 10.23
N ILE A 159 1.07 -0.62 10.95
CA ILE A 159 1.85 0.61 10.69
C ILE A 159 2.42 0.57 9.27
N PHE A 160 2.96 -0.58 8.87
CA PHE A 160 3.55 -0.74 7.55
C PHE A 160 2.52 -0.60 6.41
N CYS A 161 1.32 -1.18 6.58
CA CYS A 161 0.23 -1.02 5.61
C CYS A 161 -0.26 0.43 5.55
N ALA A 162 -0.36 1.12 6.69
CA ALA A 162 -0.78 2.52 6.74
C ALA A 162 0.19 3.42 5.96
N GLU A 163 1.51 3.26 6.18
CA GLU A 163 2.54 4.01 5.44
C GLU A 163 2.48 3.75 3.93
N TYR A 164 2.24 2.51 3.50
CA TYR A 164 2.05 2.17 2.08
C TYR A 164 0.81 2.83 1.49
N CYS A 165 -0.31 2.86 2.22
CA CYS A 165 -1.52 3.57 1.79
C CYS A 165 -1.28 5.07 1.61
N ILE A 166 -0.55 5.70 2.54
CA ILE A 166 -0.17 7.12 2.44
C ILE A 166 0.69 7.35 1.20
N LEU A 167 1.67 6.48 0.96
CA LEU A 167 2.57 6.57 -0.19
C LEU A 167 1.82 6.43 -1.53
N ILE A 168 0.90 5.46 -1.63
CA ILE A 168 0.02 5.29 -2.80
C ILE A 168 -0.81 6.55 -3.04
N ALA A 169 -1.46 7.07 -2.00
CA ALA A 169 -2.28 8.27 -2.10
C ALA A 169 -1.43 9.48 -2.53
N ALA A 170 -0.24 9.65 -1.97
CA ALA A 170 0.67 10.75 -2.30
C ALA A 170 1.10 10.70 -3.78
N PHE A 171 1.52 9.53 -4.29
CA PHE A 171 1.88 9.38 -5.70
C PHE A 171 0.69 9.56 -6.64
N ALA A 172 -0.48 9.02 -6.29
CA ALA A 172 -1.69 9.17 -7.10
C ALA A 172 -2.12 10.63 -7.21
N VAL A 173 -2.09 11.38 -6.11
CA VAL A 173 -2.39 12.82 -6.13
C VAL A 173 -1.31 13.57 -6.92
N ALA A 174 -0.03 13.25 -6.75
CA ALA A 174 1.05 13.86 -7.53
C ALA A 174 0.88 13.63 -9.03
N ALA A 175 0.45 12.43 -9.45
CA ALA A 175 0.14 12.12 -10.83
C ALA A 175 -0.98 13.01 -11.38
N ILE A 176 -2.08 13.17 -10.63
CA ILE A 176 -3.20 14.07 -11.00
C ILE A 176 -2.71 15.51 -11.17
N PHE A 177 -1.85 15.99 -10.28
CA PHE A 177 -1.28 17.33 -10.38
C PHE A 177 -0.30 17.47 -11.55
N ALA A 178 0.50 16.45 -11.84
CA ALA A 178 1.39 16.43 -12.99
C ALA A 178 0.61 16.46 -14.32
N ASP A 179 -0.54 15.79 -14.36
CA ASP A 179 -1.45 15.85 -15.51
C ASP A 179 -2.07 17.25 -15.66
N THR A 180 -2.58 17.80 -14.55
CA THR A 180 -3.26 19.10 -14.54
C THR A 180 -2.33 20.27 -14.88
N LEU A 181 -1.08 20.23 -14.40
CA LEU A 181 -0.09 21.28 -14.67
C LEU A 181 0.67 21.06 -15.97
N GLY A 182 0.63 19.84 -16.52
CA GLY A 182 1.35 19.45 -17.72
C GLY A 182 2.85 19.79 -17.63
N ASN A 183 3.35 20.50 -18.63
CA ASN A 183 4.76 20.91 -18.71
C ASN A 183 5.23 21.90 -17.62
N ASN A 184 4.30 22.48 -16.85
CA ASN A 184 4.65 23.38 -15.74
C ASN A 184 4.82 22.64 -14.41
N TYR A 185 4.58 21.33 -14.39
CA TYR A 185 4.82 20.52 -13.21
C TYR A 185 6.32 20.49 -12.86
N LYS A 186 6.61 20.41 -11.56
CA LYS A 186 7.95 20.27 -10.98
C LYS A 186 7.83 19.35 -9.77
N ALA A 187 8.83 18.51 -9.49
CA ALA A 187 8.80 17.61 -8.34
C ALA A 187 8.56 18.36 -7.01
N ILE A 188 9.04 19.59 -6.89
CA ILE A 188 8.81 20.44 -5.70
C ILE A 188 7.31 20.68 -5.41
N ASN A 189 6.47 20.74 -6.44
CA ASN A 189 5.02 20.90 -6.27
C ASN A 189 4.40 19.61 -5.74
N GLY A 190 4.79 18.45 -6.29
CA GLY A 190 4.38 17.14 -5.77
C GLY A 190 4.86 16.88 -4.34
N GLN A 191 6.06 17.35 -3.99
CA GLN A 191 6.62 17.27 -2.64
C GLN A 191 5.78 18.07 -1.63
N ARG A 192 5.39 19.30 -1.98
CA ARG A 192 4.54 20.14 -1.12
C ARG A 192 3.19 19.49 -0.86
N ILE A 193 2.57 18.91 -1.87
CA ILE A 193 1.28 18.23 -1.73
C ILE A 193 1.42 16.93 -0.93
N GLY A 194 2.47 16.16 -1.20
CA GLY A 194 2.79 14.98 -0.40
C GLY A 194 2.95 15.34 1.07
N LEU A 195 3.68 16.40 1.40
CA LEU A 195 3.84 16.86 2.78
C LEU A 195 2.49 17.14 3.46
N ILE A 196 1.53 17.74 2.75
CA ILE A 196 0.18 17.97 3.27
C ILE A 196 -0.53 16.63 3.53
N ILE A 197 -0.41 15.65 2.62
CA ILE A 197 -0.99 14.31 2.77
C ILE A 197 -0.38 13.58 3.97
N PHE A 198 0.95 13.55 4.06
CA PHE A 198 1.69 12.95 5.18
C PHE A 198 1.30 13.61 6.51
N LEU A 199 1.24 14.93 6.58
CA LEU A 199 0.84 15.65 7.80
C LEU A 199 -0.61 15.36 8.18
N THR A 200 -1.53 15.37 7.22
CA THR A 200 -2.95 15.10 7.47
C THR A 200 -3.15 13.68 7.99
N MET A 201 -2.51 12.69 7.34
CA MET A 201 -2.62 11.29 7.75
C MET A 201 -1.95 11.04 9.09
N PHE A 202 -0.81 11.68 9.35
CA PHE A 202 -0.15 11.62 10.65
C PHE A 202 -1.04 12.18 11.77
N ILE A 203 -1.70 13.33 11.55
CA ILE A 203 -2.66 13.90 12.52
C ILE A 203 -3.85 12.95 12.74
N LEU A 204 -4.38 12.33 11.68
CA LEU A 204 -5.47 11.37 11.80
C LEU A 204 -5.04 10.14 12.61
N ILE A 205 -3.84 9.59 12.35
CA ILE A 205 -3.33 8.46 13.12
C ILE A 205 -3.10 8.85 14.58
N LEU A 206 -2.63 10.06 14.87
CA LEU A 206 -2.52 10.57 16.24
C LEU A 206 -3.88 10.74 16.94
N ALA A 207 -4.90 11.20 16.21
CA ALA A 207 -6.22 11.46 16.77
C ALA A 207 -7.01 10.17 17.06
N PHE A 208 -6.76 9.11 16.29
CA PHE A 208 -7.52 7.85 16.36
C PHE A 208 -6.71 6.63 16.81
N GLY A 209 -5.39 6.76 16.98
CA GLY A 209 -4.47 5.68 17.34
C GLY A 209 -4.23 5.53 18.84
N ASN A 210 -3.70 4.37 19.24
CA ASN A 210 -3.29 4.11 20.63
C ASN A 210 -1.94 4.76 20.95
N SER A 211 -1.78 5.25 22.18
CA SER A 211 -0.63 6.03 22.63
C SER A 211 0.73 5.33 22.52
N GLU A 212 0.75 4.01 22.61
CA GLU A 212 1.99 3.21 22.60
C GLU A 212 2.60 3.04 21.20
N SER A 213 1.81 3.22 20.13
CA SER A 213 2.26 3.06 18.74
C SER A 213 2.87 4.34 18.14
N PHE A 214 2.82 5.48 18.84
CA PHE A 214 3.22 6.78 18.28
C PHE A 214 4.73 7.01 18.17
N ILE A 215 5.51 6.46 19.12
CA ILE A 215 6.96 6.64 19.14
C ILE A 215 7.64 6.01 17.91
N PRO A 216 7.33 4.76 17.49
CA PRO A 216 7.89 4.19 16.27
C PRO A 216 7.27 4.76 14.98
N LEU A 217 6.07 5.34 15.04
CA LEU A 217 5.40 5.92 13.88
C LEU A 217 6.10 7.18 13.35
N ILE A 218 6.54 8.09 14.24
CA ILE A 218 7.22 9.34 13.86
C ILE A 218 8.44 9.09 12.94
N PRO A 219 9.44 8.27 13.33
CA PRO A 219 10.58 8.01 12.45
C PRO A 219 10.18 7.25 11.20
N ALA A 220 9.18 6.36 11.24
CA ALA A 220 8.67 5.67 10.06
C ALA A 220 8.10 6.66 9.05
N THR A 221 7.18 7.52 9.46
CA THR A 221 6.56 8.54 8.59
C THR A 221 7.60 9.51 8.02
N LEU A 222 8.61 9.89 8.80
CA LEU A 222 9.71 10.74 8.29
C LEU A 222 10.54 10.05 7.21
N ILE A 223 10.85 8.76 7.39
CA ILE A 223 11.56 7.95 6.39
C ILE A 223 10.69 7.81 5.13
N THR A 224 9.40 7.53 5.28
CA THR A 224 8.46 7.42 4.14
C THR A 224 8.34 8.75 3.40
N ALA A 225 8.25 9.88 4.10
CA ALA A 225 8.17 11.20 3.50
C ALA A 225 9.47 11.58 2.76
N TRP A 226 10.64 11.27 3.35
CA TRP A 226 11.93 11.44 2.67
C TRP A 226 12.02 10.57 1.41
N TYR A 227 11.61 9.30 1.51
CA TYR A 227 11.59 8.37 0.40
C TYR A 227 10.69 8.87 -0.74
N TYR A 228 9.47 9.32 -0.42
CA TYR A 228 8.56 9.93 -1.38
C TYR A 228 9.18 11.14 -2.09
N ALA A 229 9.79 12.05 -1.32
CA ALA A 229 10.43 13.25 -1.88
C ALA A 229 11.61 12.91 -2.78
N TYR A 230 12.42 11.92 -2.40
CA TYR A 230 13.52 11.39 -3.20
C TYR A 230 13.01 10.80 -4.52
N MET A 231 12.00 9.94 -4.47
CA MET A 231 11.43 9.27 -5.64
C MET A 231 10.79 10.26 -6.62
N LEU A 232 10.13 11.33 -6.13
CA LEU A 232 9.65 12.41 -6.99
C LEU A 232 10.79 13.12 -7.73
N GLY A 233 11.85 13.48 -7.01
CA GLY A 233 13.01 14.14 -7.62
C GLY A 233 13.70 13.26 -8.66
N LYS A 234 13.83 11.96 -8.36
CA LYS A 234 14.36 10.98 -9.31
C LYS A 234 13.44 10.74 -10.50
N ALA A 235 12.12 10.77 -10.31
CA ALA A 235 11.17 10.64 -11.41
C ALA A 235 11.33 11.78 -12.42
N GLU A 236 11.44 13.03 -11.95
CA GLU A 236 11.70 14.20 -12.81
C GLU A 236 13.02 14.05 -13.57
N GLU A 237 14.10 13.63 -12.91
CA GLU A 237 15.42 13.38 -13.53
C GLU A 237 15.34 12.31 -14.63
N VAL A 238 14.73 11.15 -14.32
CA VAL A 238 14.64 10.02 -15.24
C VAL A 238 13.74 10.34 -16.43
N VAL A 239 12.59 10.99 -16.22
CA VAL A 239 11.66 11.34 -17.30
C VAL A 239 12.29 12.33 -18.28
N ARG A 240 13.13 13.26 -17.79
CA ARG A 240 13.84 14.23 -18.64
C ARG A 240 14.85 13.56 -19.59
N ASP A 241 15.45 12.45 -19.16
CA ASP A 241 16.54 11.80 -19.89
C ASP A 241 16.06 10.72 -20.88
N ILE A 242 14.79 10.32 -20.82
CA ILE A 242 14.21 9.26 -21.66
C ILE A 242 13.73 9.80 -23.02
N LYS A 243 14.04 9.08 -24.10
CA LYS A 243 13.63 9.41 -25.47
C LYS A 243 12.69 8.32 -26.01
N GLY A 244 11.87 8.66 -27.02
CA GLY A 244 10.96 7.69 -27.63
C GLY A 244 9.68 8.30 -28.19
N ASP A 245 8.84 7.44 -28.77
CA ASP A 245 7.69 7.90 -29.58
C ASP A 245 6.33 7.80 -28.85
N SER A 246 6.20 6.98 -27.80
CA SER A 246 4.95 6.83 -27.03
C SER A 246 5.15 7.16 -25.55
N ASN A 247 4.21 7.93 -24.98
CA ASN A 247 4.27 8.36 -23.59
C ASN A 247 4.11 7.17 -22.63
N VAL A 248 3.25 6.21 -22.97
CA VAL A 248 3.03 4.98 -22.19
C VAL A 248 4.30 4.15 -22.06
N LYS A 249 5.03 3.94 -23.16
CA LYS A 249 6.27 3.14 -23.15
C LYS A 249 7.37 3.82 -22.35
N LYS A 250 7.53 5.14 -22.53
CA LYS A 250 8.48 5.95 -21.76
C LYS A 250 8.18 5.88 -20.27
N ALA A 251 6.92 6.04 -19.89
CA ALA A 251 6.51 6.00 -18.49
C ALA A 251 6.72 4.61 -17.88
N ALA A 252 6.43 3.54 -18.62
CA ALA A 252 6.70 2.17 -18.16
C ALA A 252 8.21 1.93 -17.96
N PHE A 253 9.04 2.41 -18.88
CA PHE A 253 10.50 2.32 -18.75
C PHE A 253 11.05 3.20 -17.63
N ALA A 254 10.56 4.43 -17.48
CA ALA A 254 10.91 5.32 -16.38
C ALA A 254 10.59 4.68 -15.02
N THR A 255 9.39 4.10 -14.90
CA THR A 255 8.97 3.36 -13.71
C THR A 255 9.91 2.20 -13.42
N LEU A 256 10.33 1.46 -14.44
CA LEU A 256 11.28 0.36 -14.29
C LEU A 256 12.67 0.82 -13.82
N VAL A 257 13.16 1.95 -14.32
CA VAL A 257 14.43 2.56 -13.87
C VAL A 257 14.31 3.03 -12.41
N LEU A 258 13.18 3.65 -12.06
CA LEU A 258 12.90 4.07 -10.68
C LEU A 258 12.74 2.88 -9.73
N PHE A 259 12.21 1.76 -10.22
CA PHE A 259 12.14 0.51 -9.46
C PHE A 259 13.53 -0.01 -9.11
N LYS A 260 14.46 0.02 -10.07
CA LYS A 260 15.86 -0.34 -9.83
C LYS A 260 16.47 0.54 -8.73
N GLU A 261 16.23 1.85 -8.80
CA GLU A 261 16.73 2.80 -7.79
C GLU A 261 16.15 2.52 -6.39
N LYS A 262 14.84 2.21 -6.34
CA LYS A 262 14.16 1.78 -5.13
C LYS A 262 14.82 0.54 -4.52
N LEU A 263 15.07 -0.49 -5.32
CA LEU A 263 15.72 -1.72 -4.86
C LEU A 263 17.15 -1.47 -4.34
N GLU A 264 17.90 -0.56 -4.95
CA GLU A 264 19.24 -0.20 -4.46
C GLU A 264 19.18 0.44 -3.08
N ILE A 265 18.23 1.35 -2.86
CA ILE A 265 17.99 1.96 -1.56
C ILE A 265 17.60 0.90 -0.53
N GLU A 266 16.61 0.07 -0.84
CA GLU A 266 16.16 -1.02 0.03
C GLU A 266 17.30 -1.97 0.39
N TYR A 267 18.15 -2.33 -0.57
CA TYR A 267 19.30 -3.18 -0.33
C TYR A 267 20.31 -2.52 0.62
N VAL A 268 20.60 -1.22 0.46
CA VAL A 268 21.46 -0.47 1.38
C VAL A 268 20.88 -0.47 2.80
N TRP A 269 19.57 -0.26 2.95
CA TRP A 269 18.89 -0.32 4.25
C TRP A 269 18.94 -1.72 4.88
N ILE A 270 18.69 -2.77 4.11
CA ILE A 270 18.80 -4.16 4.57
C ILE A 270 20.22 -4.47 5.03
N MET A 271 21.24 -4.07 4.25
CA MET A 271 22.65 -4.25 4.61
C MET A 271 23.03 -3.46 5.86
N TYR A 272 22.52 -2.23 5.99
CA TYR A 272 22.75 -1.40 7.17
C TYR A 272 22.11 -2.02 8.42
N ALA A 273 20.86 -2.48 8.31
CA ALA A 273 20.14 -3.17 9.38
C ALA A 273 20.86 -4.46 9.79
N TYR A 274 21.32 -5.27 8.83
CA TYR A 274 22.09 -6.48 9.10
C TYR A 274 23.40 -6.17 9.85
N ASN A 275 24.17 -5.17 9.39
CA ASN A 275 25.43 -4.78 10.03
C ASN A 275 25.20 -4.20 11.44
N PHE A 276 24.12 -3.44 11.63
CA PHE A 276 23.72 -2.91 12.93
C PHE A 276 23.37 -4.05 13.91
N ILE A 277 22.54 -5.01 13.49
CA ILE A 277 22.16 -6.18 14.29
C ILE A 277 23.40 -7.03 14.63
N LYS A 278 24.28 -7.29 13.65
CA LYS A 278 25.55 -8.01 13.88
C LYS A 278 26.44 -7.27 14.89
N GLY A 279 26.48 -5.95 14.82
CA GLY A 279 27.17 -5.09 15.79
C GLY A 279 26.59 -5.20 17.20
N LEU A 280 25.26 -5.24 17.34
CA LEU A 280 24.60 -5.45 18.63
C LEU A 280 24.85 -6.85 19.20
N ILE A 281 24.80 -7.89 18.37
CA ILE A 281 25.09 -9.28 18.78
C ILE A 281 26.54 -9.40 19.24
N ASN A 282 27.49 -8.82 18.50
CA ASN A 282 28.90 -8.82 18.89
C ASN A 282 29.16 -8.03 20.17
N LYS A 283 28.48 -6.89 20.38
CA LYS A 283 28.55 -6.14 21.65
C LYS A 283 27.99 -6.94 22.82
N ARG A 284 26.90 -7.68 22.61
CA ARG A 284 26.28 -8.53 23.64
C ARG A 284 27.20 -9.69 24.01
N LYS A 285 27.77 -10.40 23.02
CA LYS A 285 28.81 -11.43 23.24
C LYS A 285 30.04 -10.88 23.96
N GLN A 286 30.53 -9.70 23.60
CA GLN A 286 31.66 -9.06 24.31
C GLN A 286 31.33 -8.63 25.75
N GLN A 287 30.05 -8.41 26.08
CA GLN A 287 29.64 -8.16 27.47
C GLN A 287 29.52 -9.47 28.26
N ASP A 288 29.02 -10.53 27.63
CA ASP A 288 28.91 -11.87 28.23
C ASP A 288 30.31 -12.48 28.48
N ASP A 289 31.23 -12.39 27.51
CA ASP A 289 32.63 -12.84 27.63
C ASP A 289 33.42 -12.06 28.69
N LYS A 290 33.00 -10.82 29.02
CA LYS A 290 33.57 -10.01 30.11
C LYS A 290 32.91 -10.29 31.47
N ALA A 291 31.70 -10.84 31.48
CA ALA A 291 30.97 -11.18 32.70
C ALA A 291 31.34 -12.57 33.24
N GLU A 292 31.71 -13.53 32.38
CA GLU A 292 32.21 -14.85 32.78
C GLU A 292 33.40 -14.82 33.77
N PRO A 293 34.48 -14.04 33.56
CA PRO A 293 35.59 -13.99 34.52
C PRO A 293 35.20 -13.35 35.86
N LEU A 294 34.23 -12.42 35.88
CA LEU A 294 33.72 -11.81 37.12
C LEU A 294 32.88 -12.79 37.95
N ILE A 295 32.13 -13.69 37.31
CA ILE A 295 31.37 -14.75 37.99
C ILE A 295 32.32 -15.79 38.56
N GLN A 296 33.41 -16.10 37.85
CA GLN A 296 34.43 -17.06 38.28
C GLN A 296 35.25 -16.52 39.47
N GLU A 297 35.69 -15.26 39.46
CA GLU A 297 36.35 -14.62 40.63
C GLU A 297 35.41 -14.55 41.84
N THR A 298 34.11 -14.34 41.63
CA THR A 298 33.13 -14.27 42.73
C THR A 298 32.84 -15.65 43.34
N GLN A 299 32.92 -16.72 42.55
CA GLN A 299 32.80 -18.10 43.04
C GLN A 299 34.06 -18.54 43.77
N ASP A 300 35.24 -18.27 43.24
CA ASP A 300 36.53 -18.59 43.89
C ASP A 300 36.70 -17.85 45.24
N HIS A 301 36.21 -16.60 45.34
CA HIS A 301 36.20 -15.86 46.61
C HIS A 301 35.19 -16.40 47.62
N LYS A 302 34.05 -16.96 47.18
CA LYS A 302 33.07 -17.60 48.07
C LYS A 302 33.58 -18.95 48.59
N GLU A 303 34.27 -19.72 47.75
CA GLU A 303 34.87 -21.00 48.14
C GLU A 303 35.99 -20.82 49.17
N LYS A 304 36.89 -19.85 48.95
CA LYS A 304 37.94 -19.50 49.95
C LYS A 304 37.38 -19.09 51.30
N LYS A 305 36.28 -18.31 51.35
CA LYS A 305 35.62 -17.95 52.62
C LYS A 305 34.93 -19.13 53.30
N HIS A 306 34.48 -20.12 52.52
CA HIS A 306 33.82 -21.31 53.05
C HIS A 306 34.83 -22.31 53.65
N ASP A 307 36.05 -22.39 53.10
CA ASP A 307 37.14 -23.20 53.64
C ASP A 307 37.81 -22.56 54.87
N GLU A 308 38.05 -21.25 54.88
CA GLU A 308 38.57 -20.56 56.07
C GLU A 308 37.60 -20.62 57.28
N SER A 309 36.30 -20.79 57.04
CA SER A 309 35.30 -20.97 58.11
C SER A 309 35.22 -22.41 58.64
N LYS A 310 35.72 -23.41 57.88
CA LYS A 310 35.82 -24.80 58.35
C LYS A 310 37.08 -25.02 59.18
N GLU A 311 38.18 -24.35 58.86
CA GLU A 311 39.44 -24.50 59.58
C GLU A 311 39.37 -23.91 61.01
N LYS A 312 38.58 -22.84 61.21
CA LYS A 312 38.36 -22.26 62.56
C LYS A 312 37.37 -23.01 63.46
N LYS A 313 36.76 -24.10 63.00
CA LYS A 313 35.81 -24.90 63.83
C LYS A 313 36.40 -26.18 64.42
N ASN A 314 37.64 -26.55 64.08
CA ASN A 314 38.26 -27.79 64.58
C ASN A 314 39.27 -27.62 65.73
N ASP A 315 39.65 -26.41 66.12
CA ASP A 315 40.66 -26.18 67.18
C ASP A 315 40.09 -26.02 68.61
N GLY A 316 38.88 -26.54 68.86
CA GLY A 316 38.12 -26.24 70.06
C GLY A 316 37.55 -27.42 70.83
N LYS A 317 38.06 -28.65 70.69
CA LYS A 317 37.62 -29.80 71.49
C LYS A 317 38.73 -30.84 71.66
N ASP A 318 39.65 -30.60 72.59
CA ASP A 318 40.35 -31.66 73.31
C ASP A 318 41.03 -31.12 74.58
N LYS A 319 40.20 -30.91 75.62
CA LYS A 319 40.65 -30.86 77.03
C LYS A 319 39.51 -31.34 77.91
N LYS A 320 39.49 -32.64 78.21
CA LYS A 320 39.01 -33.19 79.50
C LYS A 320 39.22 -34.69 79.57
N GLU A 321 39.60 -35.14 80.77
CA GLU A 321 39.74 -36.53 81.26
C GLU A 321 41.09 -37.18 80.94
N LYS A 322 41.86 -37.76 81.87
CA LYS A 322 41.59 -38.20 83.25
C LYS A 322 42.91 -38.32 84.04
N HIS A 323 42.88 -37.82 85.28
CA HIS A 323 43.78 -38.20 86.38
C HIS A 323 43.17 -39.43 87.08
N LYS A 324 43.98 -40.47 87.33
CA LYS A 324 43.90 -41.61 88.29
C LYS A 324 44.82 -42.70 87.68
N GLU A 325 45.89 -43.20 88.30
CA GLU A 325 46.35 -43.26 89.69
C GLU A 325 47.83 -42.85 89.81
#